data_AF-A0A356X6F7-F1
#
_entry.id   AF-A0A356X6F7-F1
#
_cell.length_a   1.000
_cell.length_b   1.000
_cell.length_c   1.000
_cell.angle_alpha   90.00
_cell.angle_beta   90.00
_cell.angle_gamma   90.00
#
_symmetry.space_group_name_H-M   'P 1'
#
loop_
_entity.id
_entity.type
_entity.pdbx_description
1 polymer ?
#
loop_
_entity_poly.entity_id
_entity_poly.type
_entity_poly.pdbx_seq_one_letter_code
_entity_poly.pdbx_strand_id
1 'polypeptide(L)'
;QYINAVQTIASRNVDPTEPVVVTIGRVEGGSAHNIIPEKVKLWGTARTLSPDTEDLVIKKLEALAKGITESAGGSYKLDFNKGYPAVINSEKEAQTVLNSASTLFGDEIAIEMRRPI
;
A
#
# COMPACT_ATOMS: atom_id res chain seq x y z
N GLN A 1 10.21 0.09 16.30
CA GLN A 1 11.06 0.08 15.10
C GLN A 1 10.30 -0.32 13.84
N TYR A 2 9.56 -1.45 13.83
CA TYR A 2 8.83 -1.91 12.64
C TYR A 2 7.89 -0.86 12.02
N ILE A 3 7.05 -0.19 12.82
CA ILE A 3 6.11 0.85 12.33
C ILE A 3 6.84 1.95 11.55
N ASN A 4 7.98 2.43 12.05
CA ASN A 4 8.79 3.46 11.39
C ASN A 4 9.42 2.93 10.11
N ALA A 5 9.93 1.69 10.13
CA ALA A 5 10.55 1.09 8.96
C ALA A 5 9.55 0.89 7.82
N VAL A 6 8.30 0.54 8.11
CA VAL A 6 7.23 0.41 7.12
C VAL A 6 7.00 1.71 6.33
N GLN A 7 7.23 2.89 6.94
CA GLN A 7 7.09 4.17 6.24
C GLN A 7 8.12 4.37 5.12
N THR A 8 9.22 3.62 5.14
CA THR A 8 10.23 3.63 4.06
C THR A 8 9.73 2.98 2.78
N ILE A 9 8.67 2.17 2.83
CA ILE A 9 8.10 1.53 1.64
C ILE A 9 7.64 2.60 0.66
N ALA A 10 6.73 3.48 1.11
CA ALA A 10 6.23 4.58 0.27
C ALA A 10 7.29 5.63 -0.05
N SER A 11 8.16 5.97 0.90
CA SER A 11 9.09 7.11 0.74
C SER A 11 10.41 6.78 0.03
N ARG A 12 10.80 5.50 -0.05
CA ARG A 12 12.13 5.07 -0.53
C ARG A 12 12.16 3.83 -1.41
N ASN A 13 11.08 3.05 -1.49
CA ASN A 13 11.08 1.79 -2.26
C ASN A 13 10.14 1.80 -3.46
N VAL A 14 9.05 2.56 -3.40
CA VAL A 14 8.11 2.72 -4.51
C VAL A 14 8.50 3.94 -5.34
N ASP A 15 8.24 3.89 -6.65
CA ASP A 15 8.41 5.03 -7.54
C ASP A 15 7.59 6.22 -6.99
N PRO A 16 8.17 7.42 -6.82
CA PRO A 16 7.44 8.56 -6.26
C PRO A 16 6.21 8.98 -7.08
N THR A 17 6.08 8.51 -8.31
CA THR A 17 4.94 8.74 -9.20
C THR A 17 3.90 7.62 -9.16
N GLU A 18 4.16 6.50 -8.47
CA GLU A 18 3.21 5.42 -8.25
C GLU A 18 2.45 5.64 -6.93
N PRO A 19 1.10 5.72 -6.95
CA PRO A 19 0.35 5.92 -5.72
C PRO A 19 0.39 4.69 -4.81
N VAL A 20 0.89 4.90 -3.60
CA VAL A 20 0.96 3.87 -2.55
C VAL A 20 0.64 4.47 -1.19
N VAL A 21 -0.13 3.74 -0.40
CA VAL A 21 -0.41 4.07 1.01
C VAL A 21 -0.16 2.82 1.84
N VAL A 22 0.62 2.96 2.91
CA VAL A 22 0.80 1.89 3.91
C VAL A 22 0.58 2.47 5.30
N THR A 23 -0.49 2.04 5.95
CA THR A 23 -0.94 2.59 7.23
C THR A 23 -1.00 1.51 8.28
N ILE A 24 -0.41 1.75 9.45
CA ILE A 24 -0.66 0.94 10.65
C ILE A 24 -1.77 1.62 11.44
N GLY A 25 -2.96 1.01 11.47
CA GLY A 25 -4.17 1.58 12.05
C GLY A 25 -4.45 1.12 13.49
N ARG A 26 -3.84 0.02 13.94
CA ARG A 26 -4.01 -0.49 15.31
C ARG A 26 -2.73 -1.15 15.81
N VAL A 27 -2.42 -0.87 17.07
CA VAL A 27 -1.27 -1.43 17.79
C VAL A 27 -1.78 -1.96 19.12
N GLU A 28 -1.51 -3.23 19.42
CA GLU A 28 -1.85 -3.83 20.71
C GLU A 28 -0.69 -4.65 21.26
N GLY A 29 -0.33 -4.40 22.51
CA GLY A 29 0.69 -5.16 23.22
C GLY A 29 0.67 -4.85 24.70
N GLY A 30 0.93 -5.87 25.51
CA GLY A 30 0.93 -5.76 26.97
C GLY A 30 -0.45 -5.86 27.59
N SER A 31 -0.43 -6.14 28.89
CA SER A 31 -1.62 -6.21 29.75
C SER A 31 -1.45 -5.41 31.04
N ALA A 32 -0.21 -5.15 31.45
CA ALA A 32 0.15 -4.39 32.64
C ALA A 32 1.35 -3.48 32.36
N HIS A 33 1.44 -2.36 33.06
CA HIS A 33 2.48 -1.35 32.86
C HIS A 33 3.89 -1.80 33.31
N ASN A 34 3.98 -2.85 34.12
CA ASN A 34 5.22 -3.37 34.70
C ASN A 34 5.62 -4.75 34.15
N ILE A 35 4.93 -5.25 33.12
CA ILE A 35 5.23 -6.53 32.48
C ILE A 35 5.60 -6.27 31.03
N ILE A 36 6.79 -6.70 30.62
CA ILE A 36 7.21 -6.62 29.22
C ILE A 36 6.37 -7.63 28.42
N PRO A 37 5.64 -7.19 27.38
CA PRO A 37 4.84 -8.10 26.58
C PRO A 37 5.67 -9.07 25.75
N GLU A 38 5.22 -10.33 25.71
CA GLU A 38 5.80 -11.36 24.83
C GLU A 38 5.44 -11.15 23.35
N LYS A 39 4.34 -10.43 23.07
CA LYS A 39 3.86 -10.19 21.71
C LYS A 39 3.21 -8.82 21.55
N VAL A 40 3.36 -8.27 20.36
CA VAL A 40 2.65 -7.08 19.88
C VAL A 40 1.96 -7.46 18.58
N LYS A 41 0.68 -7.09 18.45
CA LYS A 41 -0.09 -7.25 17.22
C LYS A 41 -0.27 -5.90 16.56
N LEU A 42 -0.05 -5.87 15.25
CA LEU A 42 -0.18 -4.70 14.42
C LEU A 42 -1.20 -5.00 13.32
N TRP A 43 -2.13 -4.08 13.10
CA TRP A 43 -3.05 -4.14 11.98
C TRP A 43 -2.91 -2.88 11.15
N GLY A 44 -3.02 -3.06 9.85
CA GLY A 44 -2.83 -2.00 8.90
C GLY A 44 -3.49 -2.29 7.57
N THR A 45 -3.43 -1.30 6.70
CA THR A 45 -3.89 -1.39 5.33
C THR A 45 -2.76 -0.96 4.41
N ALA A 46 -2.64 -1.65 3.28
CA ALA A 46 -1.84 -1.21 2.14
C ALA A 46 -2.79 -0.97 0.97
N ARG A 47 -2.60 0.13 0.25
CA ARG A 47 -3.34 0.46 -0.98
C ARG A 47 -2.35 0.80 -2.08
N THR A 48 -2.58 0.23 -3.25
CA THR A 48 -1.77 0.40 -4.45
C THR A 48 -2.69 0.48 -5.66
N LEU A 49 -2.22 1.09 -6.74
CA LEU A 49 -3.00 1.22 -8.00
C LEU A 49 -2.43 0.37 -9.14
N SER A 50 -1.37 -0.37 -8.89
CA SER A 50 -0.80 -1.35 -9.81
C SER A 50 -0.51 -2.67 -9.09
N PRO A 51 -0.71 -3.83 -9.75
CA PRO A 51 -0.36 -5.14 -9.19
C PRO A 51 1.11 -5.26 -8.81
N ASP A 52 2.01 -4.72 -9.64
CA ASP A 52 3.45 -4.75 -9.40
C ASP A 52 3.83 -4.00 -8.12
N THR A 53 3.20 -2.85 -7.86
CA THR A 53 3.40 -2.10 -6.62
C THR A 53 2.82 -2.84 -5.42
N GLU A 54 1.69 -3.54 -5.57
CA GLU A 54 1.14 -4.40 -4.50
C GLU A 54 2.14 -5.50 -4.10
N ASP A 55 2.66 -6.23 -5.08
CA ASP A 55 3.61 -7.32 -4.85
C ASP A 55 4.92 -6.80 -4.23
N LEU A 56 5.39 -5.64 -4.68
CA LEU A 56 6.54 -4.96 -4.07
C LEU A 56 6.27 -4.60 -2.60
N VAL A 57 5.12 -4.02 -2.29
CA VAL A 57 4.75 -3.64 -0.92
C VAL A 57 4.71 -4.87 -0.01
N ILE A 58 4.07 -5.97 -0.44
CA ILE A 58 3.99 -7.22 0.33
C ILE A 58 5.40 -7.76 0.60
N LYS A 59 6.24 -7.82 -0.44
CA LYS A 59 7.63 -8.29 -0.31
C LYS A 59 8.44 -7.44 0.66
N LYS A 60 8.23 -6.12 0.66
CA LYS A 60 8.95 -5.20 1.56
C LYS A 60 8.45 -5.28 3.00
N LEU A 61 7.15 -5.43 3.22
CA LEU A 61 6.58 -5.67 4.55
C LEU A 61 7.20 -6.93 5.18
N GLU A 62 7.24 -8.02 4.42
CA GLU A 62 7.82 -9.29 4.85
C GLU A 62 9.30 -9.15 5.18
N ALA A 63 10.09 -8.54 4.28
CA ALA A 63 11.54 -8.36 4.48
C ALA A 63 11.85 -7.49 5.72
N LEU A 64 11.07 -6.43 5.96
CA LEU A 64 11.22 -5.59 7.14
C LEU A 64 10.86 -6.33 8.42
N ALA A 65 9.79 -7.13 8.41
CA ALA A 65 9.35 -7.90 9.57
C ALA A 65 10.42 -8.92 9.95
N LYS A 66 10.93 -9.64 8.93
CA LYS A 66 12.01 -10.59 9.08
C LYS A 66 13.28 -9.95 9.65
N GLY A 67 13.83 -8.94 8.99
CA GLY A 67 15.10 -8.33 9.41
C GLY A 67 15.05 -7.73 10.82
N ILE A 68 13.93 -7.07 11.18
CA ILE A 68 13.78 -6.46 12.50
C ILE A 68 13.59 -7.51 13.60
N THR A 69 12.85 -8.57 13.34
CA THR A 69 12.65 -9.61 14.36
C THR A 69 13.85 -10.52 14.51
N GLU A 70 14.51 -10.93 13.42
CA GLU A 70 15.73 -11.74 13.46
C GLU A 70 16.86 -11.01 14.21
N SER A 71 17.07 -9.71 13.93
CA SER A 71 18.09 -8.92 14.64
C SER A 71 17.80 -8.73 16.12
N ALA A 72 16.52 -8.79 16.52
CA ALA A 72 16.10 -8.70 17.91
C ALA A 72 16.00 -10.07 18.62
N GLY A 73 16.31 -11.18 17.94
CA GLY A 73 16.17 -12.53 18.50
C GLY A 73 14.73 -13.01 18.67
N GLY A 74 13.78 -12.39 17.96
CA GLY A 74 12.36 -12.72 18.00
C GLY A 74 11.87 -13.40 16.72
N SER A 75 10.56 -13.61 16.65
CA SER A 75 9.87 -14.14 15.47
C SER A 75 8.68 -13.26 15.10
N TYR A 76 8.18 -13.41 13.88
CA TYR A 76 6.99 -12.72 13.41
C TYR A 76 6.05 -13.70 12.70
N LYS A 77 4.80 -13.26 12.55
CA LYS A 77 3.84 -13.82 11.61
C LYS A 77 3.22 -12.66 10.86
N LEU A 78 3.39 -12.64 9.54
CA LEU A 78 2.68 -11.71 8.66
C LEU A 78 1.48 -12.42 8.06
N ASP A 79 0.31 -11.82 8.20
CA ASP A 79 -0.91 -12.24 7.52
C ASP A 79 -1.35 -11.08 6.62
N PHE A 80 -1.17 -11.26 5.32
CA PHE A 80 -1.51 -10.26 4.32
C PHE A 80 -2.64 -10.81 3.44
N ASN A 81 -3.81 -10.21 3.56
CA ASN A 81 -4.96 -10.52 2.72
C ASN A 81 -4.95 -9.59 1.51
N LYS A 82 -4.68 -10.14 0.32
CA LYS A 82 -4.85 -9.41 -0.94
C LYS A 82 -6.34 -9.11 -1.11
N GLY A 83 -6.69 -7.83 -1.01
CA GLY A 83 -8.05 -7.36 -1.19
C GLY A 83 -8.47 -7.38 -2.65
N TYR A 84 -9.29 -6.41 -3.06
CA TYR A 84 -9.66 -6.25 -4.46
C TYR A 84 -8.46 -5.77 -5.28
N PRO A 85 -8.25 -6.31 -6.49
CA PRO A 85 -7.22 -5.79 -7.38
C PRO A 85 -7.55 -4.34 -7.78
N ALA A 86 -6.53 -3.62 -8.24
CA ALA A 86 -6.72 -2.31 -8.85
C ALA A 86 -7.77 -2.38 -9.96
N VAL A 87 -8.70 -1.42 -9.98
CA VAL A 87 -9.70 -1.33 -11.04
C VAL A 87 -9.00 -0.80 -12.30
N ILE A 88 -8.86 -1.66 -13.30
CA ILE A 88 -8.26 -1.32 -14.58
C ILE A 88 -9.37 -1.19 -15.61
N ASN A 89 -9.62 0.05 -16.04
CA ASN A 89 -10.58 0.32 -17.11
C ASN A 89 -10.01 -0.19 -18.44
N SER A 90 -10.88 -0.76 -19.27
CA SER A 90 -10.50 -1.15 -20.62
C SER A 90 -10.29 0.07 -21.51
N GLU A 91 -9.21 0.05 -22.28
CA GLU A 91 -8.75 1.19 -23.08
C GLU A 91 -9.81 1.67 -24.09
N LYS A 92 -10.46 0.72 -24.77
CA LYS A 92 -11.48 1.02 -25.78
C LYS A 92 -12.69 1.75 -25.18
N GLU A 93 -13.22 1.25 -24.07
CA GLU A 93 -14.38 1.82 -23.40
C GLU A 93 -14.03 3.15 -22.74
N ALA A 94 -12.85 3.27 -22.13
CA ALA A 94 -12.34 4.53 -21.58
C ALA A 94 -12.24 5.61 -22.68
N GLN A 95 -11.69 5.26 -23.84
CA GLN A 95 -11.60 6.19 -24.97
C GLN A 95 -12.96 6.58 -25.53
N THR A 96 -13.91 5.64 -25.55
CA THR A 96 -15.29 5.92 -26.00
C THR A 96 -15.95 6.97 -25.09
N VAL A 97 -15.78 6.84 -23.78
CA VAL A 97 -16.28 7.80 -22.80
C VAL A 97 -15.57 9.15 -22.95
N LEU A 98 -14.24 9.14 -23.10
CA LEU A 98 -13.46 10.37 -23.27
C LEU A 98 -13.88 11.16 -24.52
N ASN A 99 -14.01 10.48 -25.67
CA ASN A 99 -14.45 11.11 -26.92
C ASN A 99 -15.86 11.71 -26.81
N SER A 100 -16.75 11.01 -26.10
CA SER A 100 -18.10 11.49 -25.84
C SER A 100 -18.08 12.74 -24.95
N ALA A 101 -17.23 12.74 -23.91
CA ALA A 101 -17.04 13.89 -23.04
C ALA A 101 -16.44 15.09 -23.80
N SER A 102 -15.41 14.88 -24.62
CA SER A 102 -14.83 15.90 -25.51
C SER A 102 -15.88 16.54 -26.41
N THR A 103 -16.75 15.72 -27.01
CA THR A 103 -17.80 16.20 -27.92
C THR A 103 -18.83 17.08 -27.20
N LEU A 104 -19.17 16.74 -25.95
CA LEU A 104 -20.22 17.43 -25.19
C LEU A 104 -19.71 18.67 -24.45
N PHE A 105 -18.46 18.65 -23.98
CA PHE A 105 -17.94 19.63 -23.02
C PHE A 105 -16.67 20.35 -23.50
N GLY A 106 -16.12 19.99 -24.66
CA GLY A 106 -14.89 20.56 -25.20
C GLY A 106 -13.63 19.83 -24.72
N ASP A 107 -12.60 19.84 -25.56
CA ASP A 107 -11.34 19.13 -25.32
C ASP A 107 -10.53 19.71 -24.16
N GLU A 108 -10.71 21.00 -23.83
CA GLU A 108 -10.09 21.60 -22.65
C GLU A 108 -10.59 21.01 -21.31
N ILE A 109 -11.77 20.38 -21.29
CA ILE A 109 -12.37 19.79 -20.08
C ILE A 109 -12.17 18.27 -20.03
N ALA A 110 -12.19 17.60 -21.18
CA ALA A 110 -12.07 16.15 -21.29
C ALA A 110 -10.60 15.70 -21.41
N ILE A 111 -9.91 15.62 -20.27
CA ILE A 111 -8.47 15.31 -20.22
C ILE A 111 -8.25 13.84 -19.87
N GLU A 112 -7.45 13.14 -20.69
CA GLU A 112 -6.97 11.80 -20.36
C GLU A 112 -5.90 11.86 -19.26
N MET A 113 -6.14 11.16 -18.15
CA MET A 113 -5.17 11.01 -17.09
C MET A 113 -4.52 9.64 -17.15
N ARG A 114 -3.29 9.58 -17.66
CA ARG A 114 -2.51 8.33 -17.72
C ARG A 114 -2.08 7.81 -16.36
N ARG A 115 -2.02 8.70 -15.35
CA ARG A 115 -1.74 8.33 -13.96
C ARG A 115 -2.64 9.13 -13.01
N PRO A 116 -3.09 8.51 -11.91
CA PRO A 116 -3.78 9.20 -10.83
C PRO A 116 -2.86 10.24 -10.16
N ILE A 117 -3.42 11.38 -9.76
CA ILE A 117 -2.77 12.37 -8.86
C ILE A 117 -2.97 11.98 -7.41
#